data_AF-A0A537YBI5-F1
#
_entry.id   AF-A0A537YBI5-F1
#
_cell.length_a   1.000
_cell.length_b   1.000
_cell.length_c   1.000
_cell.angle_alpha   90.00
_cell.angle_beta   90.00
_cell.angle_gamma   90.00
#
_symmetry.space_group_name_H-M   'P 1'
#
loop_
_entity.id
_entity.type
_entity.pdbx_description
1 polymer ?
#
loop_
_entity_poly.entity_id
_entity_poly.type
_entity_poly.pdbx_seq_one_letter_code
_entity_poly.pdbx_strand_id
1 'polypeptide(L)'
;MRIREQLDELAAKLARAQQELAVAREQVAFQSGVADEAQVRMVVSGTPLADREFREARDDLERLKRHEQKTADTIVELSEERDRLLDRLFEDIDSAEARPANGGRRP
;
A
#
# COMPACT_ATOMS: atom_id res chain seq x y z
N MET A 1 23.95 5.46 -3.71
CA MET A 1 22.90 5.18 -4.69
C MET A 1 22.49 6.51 -5.31
N ARG A 2 22.38 6.60 -6.63
CA ARG A 2 21.90 7.83 -7.31
C ARG A 2 20.39 7.96 -7.09
N ILE A 3 19.87 9.19 -7.00
CA ILE A 3 18.42 9.44 -6.75
C ILE A 3 17.52 8.65 -7.71
N ARG A 4 17.91 8.58 -8.99
CA ARG A 4 17.19 7.79 -10.00
C ARG A 4 17.12 6.29 -9.69
N GLU A 5 18.20 5.69 -9.19
CA GLU A 5 18.20 4.29 -8.79
C GLU A 5 17.24 4.07 -7.61
N GLN A 6 17.17 5.01 -6.66
CA GLN A 6 16.25 4.95 -5.52
C GLN A 6 14.79 5.07 -5.95
N LEU A 7 14.50 5.95 -6.93
CA LEU A 7 13.17 6.09 -7.52
C LEU A 7 12.73 4.81 -8.24
N ASP A 8 13.61 4.15 -8.98
CA ASP A 8 13.32 2.87 -9.64
C ASP A 8 13.00 1.77 -8.62
N GLU A 9 13.74 1.73 -7.50
CA GLU A 9 13.48 0.79 -6.41
C GLU A 9 12.12 1.06 -5.74
N LEU A 10 11.80 2.32 -5.45
CA LEU A 10 10.51 2.71 -4.89
C LEU A 10 9.35 2.40 -5.83
N ALA A 11 9.51 2.62 -7.14
CA ALA A 11 8.50 2.29 -8.12
C ALA A 11 8.20 0.78 -8.13
N ALA A 12 9.25 -0.06 -8.05
CA ALA A 12 9.08 -1.51 -7.95
C ALA A 12 8.38 -1.93 -6.65
N LYS A 13 8.72 -1.30 -5.52
CA LYS A 13 8.05 -1.54 -4.23
C LYS A 13 6.59 -1.12 -4.26
N LEU A 14 6.29 0.05 -4.83
CA LEU A 14 4.93 0.58 -4.95
C LEU A 14 4.06 -0.34 -5.82
N ALA A 15 4.57 -0.80 -6.96
CA ALA A 15 3.85 -1.73 -7.83
C ALA A 15 3.51 -3.04 -7.12
N ARG A 16 4.44 -3.58 -6.32
CA ARG A 16 4.19 -4.78 -5.51
C ARG A 16 3.14 -4.53 -4.43
N ALA A 17 3.24 -3.43 -3.70
CA ALA A 17 2.27 -3.09 -2.66
C ALA A 17 0.86 -2.87 -3.24
N GLN A 18 0.75 -2.28 -4.44
CA GLN A 18 -0.53 -2.14 -5.15
C GLN A 18 -1.13 -3.50 -5.55
N GLN A 19 -0.31 -4.44 -6.03
CA GLN A 19 -0.76 -5.81 -6.30
C GLN A 19 -1.22 -6.51 -5.02
N GLU A 20 -0.46 -6.39 -3.93
CA GLU A 20 -0.81 -6.94 -2.63
C GLU A 20 -2.13 -6.36 -2.10
N LEU A 21 -2.35 -5.04 -2.25
CA LEU A 21 -3.60 -4.41 -1.84
C LEU A 21 -4.79 -4.93 -2.66
N ALA A 22 -4.62 -5.18 -3.96
CA ALA A 22 -5.68 -5.76 -4.79
C ALA A 22 -6.07 -7.16 -4.27
N VAL A 23 -5.08 -8.01 -3.97
CA VAL A 23 -5.32 -9.33 -3.38
C VAL A 23 -5.98 -9.23 -2.00
N ALA A 24 -5.51 -8.32 -1.13
CA ALA A 24 -6.08 -8.13 0.20
C ALA A 24 -7.56 -7.70 0.13
N ARG A 25 -7.91 -6.82 -0.83
CA ARG A 25 -9.30 -6.41 -1.10
C ARG A 25 -10.17 -7.58 -1.54
N GLU A 26 -9.68 -8.43 -2.44
CA GLU A 26 -10.40 -9.63 -2.88
C GLU A 26 -10.65 -10.59 -1.71
N GLN A 27 -9.65 -10.77 -0.84
CA GLN A 27 -9.77 -11.60 0.36
C GLN A 27 -10.79 -11.04 1.35
N VAL A 28 -10.79 -9.72 1.59
CA VAL A 28 -11.78 -9.05 2.44
C VAL A 28 -13.20 -9.21 1.86
N ALA A 29 -13.36 -9.02 0.56
CA ALA A 29 -14.66 -9.16 -0.11
C ALA A 29 -15.19 -10.60 0.01
N PHE A 30 -14.34 -11.60 -0.25
CA PHE A 30 -14.69 -13.01 -0.10
C PHE A 30 -15.07 -13.35 1.35
N GLN A 31 -14.21 -12.98 2.31
CA GLN A 31 -14.43 -13.32 3.71
C GLN A 31 -15.64 -12.60 4.31
N SER A 32 -15.99 -11.42 3.79
CA SER A 32 -17.23 -10.73 4.16
C SER A 32 -18.45 -11.60 3.84
N GLY A 33 -18.49 -12.21 2.65
CA GLY A 33 -19.57 -13.15 2.29
C GLY A 33 -19.61 -14.36 3.21
N VAL A 34 -18.46 -14.92 3.57
CA VAL A 34 -18.37 -16.05 4.52
C VAL A 34 -18.91 -15.66 5.90
N ALA A 35 -18.56 -14.47 6.40
CA ALA A 35 -19.05 -13.98 7.69
C ALA A 35 -20.57 -13.73 7.66
N ASP A 36 -21.10 -13.19 6.57
CA ASP A 36 -22.53 -12.95 6.38
C ASP A 36 -23.31 -14.28 6.36
N GLU A 37 -22.82 -15.29 5.64
CA GLU A 37 -23.43 -16.62 5.64
C GLU A 37 -23.39 -17.29 7.02
N ALA A 38 -22.26 -17.16 7.73
CA ALA A 38 -22.14 -17.68 9.09
C ALA A 38 -23.10 -16.97 10.06
N GLN A 39 -23.31 -15.66 9.89
CA GLN A 39 -24.30 -14.90 10.66
C GLN A 39 -25.72 -15.44 10.43
N VAL A 40 -26.09 -15.72 9.17
CA VAL A 40 -27.39 -16.32 8.86
C VAL A 40 -27.55 -17.67 9.55
N ARG A 41 -26.54 -18.56 9.48
CA ARG A 41 -26.59 -19.88 10.14
C ARG A 41 -26.67 -19.77 11.66
N MET A 42 -25.93 -18.83 12.25
CA MET A 42 -25.98 -18.53 13.68
C MET A 42 -27.40 -18.17 14.13
N VAL A 43 -28.02 -17.21 13.44
CA VAL A 43 -29.37 -16.73 13.79
C VAL A 43 -30.44 -17.82 13.56
N VAL A 44 -30.33 -18.58 12.47
CA VAL A 44 -31.34 -19.59 12.11
C VAL A 44 -31.24 -20.83 12.99
N SER A 45 -30.03 -21.31 13.27
CA SER A 45 -29.85 -22.54 14.06
C SER A 45 -29.91 -22.28 15.57
N GLY A 46 -29.46 -21.11 16.02
CA GLY A 46 -29.38 -20.77 17.44
C GLY A 46 -28.49 -21.73 18.25
N THR A 47 -27.55 -22.42 17.59
CA THR A 47 -26.71 -23.42 18.24
C THR A 47 -25.37 -22.82 18.70
N PRO A 48 -24.80 -23.31 19.82
CA PRO A 48 -23.47 -22.86 20.27
C PRO A 48 -22.36 -23.07 19.24
N LEU A 49 -22.50 -24.07 18.36
CA LEU A 49 -21.56 -24.32 17.27
C LEU A 49 -21.61 -23.19 16.23
N ALA A 50 -22.81 -22.81 15.78
CA ALA A 50 -22.96 -21.73 14.81
C ALA A 50 -22.52 -20.37 15.37
N ASP A 51 -22.71 -20.12 16.68
CA ASP A 51 -22.15 -18.94 17.37
C ASP A 51 -20.62 -18.91 17.34
N ARG A 52 -19.98 -20.09 17.42
CA ARG A 52 -18.52 -20.21 17.37
C ARG A 52 -18.01 -19.97 15.96
N GLU A 53 -18.63 -20.59 14.96
CA GLU A 53 -18.28 -20.42 13.54
C GLU A 53 -18.42 -18.95 13.09
N PHE A 54 -19.49 -18.27 13.50
CA PHE A 54 -19.66 -16.85 13.19
C PHE A 54 -18.56 -15.98 13.82
N ARG A 55 -18.20 -16.24 15.08
CA ARG A 55 -17.12 -15.52 15.76
C ARG A 55 -15.79 -15.73 15.04
N GLU A 56 -15.46 -16.96 14.66
CA GLU A 56 -14.25 -17.26 13.88
C GLU A 56 -14.26 -16.52 12.53
N ALA A 57 -15.34 -16.63 11.75
CA ALA A 57 -15.44 -15.96 10.46
C ALA A 57 -15.32 -14.43 10.56
N ARG A 58 -15.88 -13.83 11.62
CA ARG A 58 -15.80 -12.39 11.90
C ARG A 58 -14.39 -11.96 12.31
N ASP A 59 -13.74 -12.72 13.21
CA ASP A 59 -12.39 -12.41 13.67
C ASP A 59 -11.38 -12.55 12.51
N ASP A 60 -11.62 -13.48 11.59
CA ASP A 60 -10.86 -13.66 10.35
C ASP A 60 -11.03 -12.47 9.41
N LEU A 61 -12.28 -12.02 9.20
CA LEU A 61 -12.58 -10.82 8.42
C LEU A 61 -11.89 -9.57 9.00
N GLU A 62 -11.89 -9.41 10.33
CA GLU A 62 -11.25 -8.28 10.97
C GLU A 62 -9.73 -8.29 10.78
N ARG A 63 -9.09 -9.49 10.85
CA ARG A 63 -7.66 -9.63 10.55
C ARG A 63 -7.34 -9.22 9.12
N LEU A 64 -8.16 -9.64 8.15
CA LEU A 64 -7.97 -9.28 6.74
C LEU A 64 -8.16 -7.78 6.50
N LYS A 65 -9.17 -7.15 7.13
CA LYS A 65 -9.37 -5.69 7.05
C LYS A 65 -8.18 -4.91 7.59
N ARG A 66 -7.61 -5.35 8.72
CA ARG A 66 -6.39 -4.74 9.28
C ARG A 66 -5.19 -4.90 8.34
N HIS A 67 -5.08 -6.04 7.67
CA HIS A 67 -4.04 -6.25 6.66
C HIS A 67 -4.22 -5.34 5.44
N GLU A 68 -5.44 -5.27 4.89
CA GLU A 68 -5.77 -4.36 3.78
C GLU A 68 -5.40 -2.92 4.12
N GLN A 69 -5.80 -2.44 5.30
CA GLN A 69 -5.48 -1.08 5.75
C GLN A 69 -3.98 -0.86 5.85
N LYS A 70 -3.24 -1.78 6.48
CA LYS A 70 -1.78 -1.67 6.62
C LYS A 70 -1.08 -1.61 5.25
N THR A 71 -1.55 -2.38 4.28
CA THR A 71 -0.99 -2.37 2.92
C THR A 71 -1.32 -1.06 2.20
N ALA A 72 -2.52 -0.51 2.41
CA ALA A 72 -2.88 0.81 1.90
C ALA A 72 -2.01 1.92 2.52
N ASP A 73 -1.76 1.89 3.83
CA ASP A 73 -0.90 2.86 4.52
C ASP A 73 0.54 2.78 3.98
N THR A 74 1.05 1.58 3.74
CA THR A 74 2.37 1.37 3.12
C THR A 74 2.48 2.03 1.73
N ILE A 75 1.41 1.99 0.93
CA ILE A 75 1.38 2.66 -0.39
C ILE A 75 1.47 4.19 -0.23
N VAL A 76 0.79 4.75 0.78
CA VAL A 76 0.85 6.19 1.09
C VAL A 76 2.28 6.57 1.46
N GLU A 77 2.89 5.86 2.41
CA GLU A 77 4.28 6.11 2.85
C GLU A 77 5.28 6.04 1.68
N LEU A 78 5.16 5.01 0.82
CA LEU A 78 6.01 4.87 -0.36
C LEU A 78 5.79 6.00 -1.39
N SER A 79 4.56 6.49 -1.52
CA SER A 79 4.23 7.59 -2.44
C SER A 79 4.79 8.91 -1.94
N GLU A 80 4.67 9.19 -0.64
CA GLU A 80 5.27 10.36 0.00
C GLU A 80 6.79 10.34 -0.14
N GLU A 81 7.43 9.19 0.05
CA GLU A 81 8.88 9.06 -0.13
C GLU A 81 9.31 9.30 -1.58
N ARG A 82 8.55 8.76 -2.55
CA ARG A 82 8.80 9.04 -3.97
C ARG A 82 8.71 10.54 -4.24
N ASP A 83 7.67 11.20 -3.75
CA ASP A 83 7.45 12.63 -4.01
C ASP A 83 8.59 13.46 -3.42
N ARG A 84 9.05 13.14 -2.20
CA ARG A 84 10.25 13.76 -1.60
C ARG A 84 11.51 13.58 -2.44
N LEU A 85 11.72 12.40 -3.02
CA LEU A 85 12.88 12.15 -3.88
C LEU A 85 12.77 12.86 -5.24
N LEU A 86 11.55 13.02 -5.77
CA LEU A 86 11.31 13.79 -7.00
C LEU A 86 11.57 15.27 -6.78
N ASP A 87 11.11 15.85 -5.67
CA ASP A 87 11.39 17.25 -5.32
C ASP A 87 12.89 17.50 -5.24
N ARG A 88 13.64 16.64 -4.54
CA ARG A 88 15.10 16.72 -4.47
C ARG A 88 15.78 16.59 -5.84
N LEU A 89 15.27 15.71 -6.71
CA LEU A 89 15.80 15.56 -8.06
C LEU A 89 15.60 16.86 -8.87
N PHE A 90 14.46 17.52 -8.73
CA PHE A 90 14.19 18.80 -9.39
C PHE A 90 15.08 19.91 -8.84
N GLU A 91 15.26 20.00 -7.52
CA GLU A 91 16.19 20.96 -6.90
C GLU A 91 17.64 20.80 -7.41
N ASP A 92 18.10 19.54 -7.56
CA ASP A 92 19.43 19.24 -8.08
C ASP A 92 19.57 19.65 -9.57
N ILE A 93 18.52 19.45 -10.37
CA ILE A 93 18.47 19.86 -11.78
C ILE A 93 18.50 21.40 -11.90
N ASP A 94 17.63 22.09 -11.17
CA ASP A 94 17.54 23.56 -11.17
C ASP A 94 18.87 24.19 -10.72
N SER A 95 19.50 23.60 -9.70
CA SER A 95 20.81 24.02 -9.20
C SER A 95 21.94 23.82 -10.23
N ALA A 96 21.83 22.81 -11.09
CA ALA A 96 22.79 22.57 -12.16
C ALA A 96 22.64 23.59 -13.30
N GLU A 97 21.40 23.97 -13.64
CA GLU A 97 21.10 24.99 -14.65
C GLU A 97 21.47 26.41 -14.20
N ALA A 98 21.34 26.71 -12.90
CA ALA A 98 21.69 28.00 -12.32
C ALA A 98 23.21 28.28 -12.23
N ARG A 99 24.07 27.29 -12.46
CA ARG A 99 25.53 27.50 -12.49
C ARG A 99 25.92 28.19 -13.80
N PRO A 100 26.40 29.45 -13.79
CA PRO A 100 26.84 30.10 -15.01
C PRO A 100 28.00 29.32 -15.62
N ALA A 101 28.03 29.23 -16.95
CA ALA A 101 29.13 28.69 -17.74
C ALA A 101 30.38 29.58 -17.63
N ASN A 102 30.94 29.73 -16.43
CA ASN A 102 32.16 30.49 -16.23
C ASN A 102 33.37 29.59 -16.52
N GLY A 103 33.65 29.42 -17.81
CA GLY A 103 34.86 28.80 -18.34
C GLY A 103 35.32 29.42 -19.67
N GLY A 104 34.74 30.56 -20.05
CA GLY A 104 35.08 31.29 -21.26
C GLY A 104 35.78 32.61 -20.98
N ARG A 105 37.06 32.56 -20.57
CA ARG A 105 38.01 33.63 -20.89
C ARG A 105 39.36 33.01 -21.25
N ARG A 106 39.55 32.79 -22.57
CA ARG A 106 40.84 33.01 -23.23
C ARG A 106 41.13 34.53 -23.15
N PRO A 107 42.38 34.98 -22.99
CA PRO A 107 43.45 34.80 -23.98
C PRO A 107 44.59 33.89 -23.54
#